data_AF-A0A7D8HBS3-F1
#
_entry.id   AF-A0A7D8HBS3-F1
#
_cell.length_a   1.000
_cell.length_b   1.000
_cell.length_c   1.000
_cell.angle_alpha   90.00
_cell.angle_beta   90.00
_cell.angle_gamma   90.00
#
_symmetry.space_group_name_H-M   'P 1'
#
loop_
_entity.id
_entity.type
_entity.pdbx_description
1 polymer ?
#
loop_
_entity_poly.entity_id
_entity_poly.type
_entity_poly.pdbx_seq_one_letter_code
_entity_poly.pdbx_strand_id
1 'polypeptide(L)'
;MALLIALGLSRADFSYIFPITEAGWWNIIQASKETITAMYGFEIILIAFPKVNGSSVAKLKAISIANGFVTLFYTFTVWICFIVFSPKQIELIPEPVAYLLRSLHIGIIDRTDLLFIPIWMITVVASIASYYCAASIGIGHIFNLGNHKKAVPIVGIIAFSVALFIDTPEELKVIATFTDKFTYIFIVVLPLLFLLYSVIRNKKGEQYVQKKS
;
A
#
# COMPACT_ATOMS: atom_id res chain seq x y z
N MET A 1 7.48 -8.30 11.78
CA MET A 1 8.01 -8.08 10.42
C MET A 1 9.26 -7.22 10.43
N ALA A 2 9.20 -5.94 10.86
CA ALA A 2 10.38 -5.05 10.92
C ALA A 2 11.59 -5.65 11.65
N LEU A 3 11.38 -6.29 12.81
CA LEU A 3 12.45 -6.94 13.56
C LEU A 3 13.13 -8.07 12.80
N LEU A 4 12.38 -8.87 12.04
CA LEU A 4 12.95 -9.96 11.22
C LEU A 4 13.81 -9.38 10.09
N ILE A 5 13.34 -8.31 9.45
CA ILE A 5 14.09 -7.59 8.42
C ILE A 5 15.36 -6.99 9.03
N ALA A 6 15.29 -6.43 10.25
CA ALA A 6 16.43 -5.86 10.95
C ALA A 6 17.57 -6.87 11.22
N LEU A 7 17.28 -8.17 11.31
CA LEU A 7 18.31 -9.21 11.42
C LEU A 7 19.25 -9.25 10.20
N GLY A 8 18.81 -8.70 9.06
CA GLY A 8 19.62 -8.46 7.88
C GLY A 8 20.87 -7.61 8.16
N LEU A 9 20.85 -6.76 9.20
CA LEU A 9 22.00 -5.94 9.60
C LEU A 9 23.26 -6.77 9.91
N SER A 10 23.10 -8.04 10.28
CA SER A 10 24.24 -8.96 10.49
C SER A 10 25.10 -9.19 9.24
N ARG A 11 24.56 -8.91 8.04
CA ARG A 11 25.22 -9.05 6.74
C ARG A 11 25.34 -7.74 5.98
N ALA A 12 25.12 -6.62 6.65
CA ALA A 12 25.14 -5.32 6.01
C ALA A 12 26.56 -4.89 5.63
N ASP A 13 26.71 -4.47 4.38
CA ASP A 13 27.83 -3.67 3.89
C ASP A 13 27.30 -2.29 3.49
N PHE A 14 27.62 -1.29 4.31
CA PHE A 14 27.21 0.10 4.08
C PHE A 14 27.85 0.70 2.82
N SER A 15 28.90 0.10 2.27
CA SER A 15 29.55 0.58 1.05
C SER A 15 28.65 0.41 -0.17
N TYR A 16 27.72 -0.55 -0.16
CA TYR A 16 26.82 -0.83 -1.30
C TYR A 16 25.83 0.29 -1.60
N ILE A 17 25.56 1.20 -0.64
CA ILE A 17 24.68 2.34 -0.88
C ILE A 17 25.38 3.48 -1.65
N PHE A 18 26.71 3.42 -1.76
CA PHE A 18 27.51 4.42 -2.45
C PHE A 18 27.90 3.94 -3.85
N PRO A 19 27.98 4.87 -4.84
CA PRO A 19 27.73 6.31 -4.75
C PRO A 19 26.23 6.67 -4.75
N ILE A 20 25.82 7.52 -3.81
CA ILE A 20 24.45 8.04 -3.75
C ILE A 20 24.28 9.04 -4.92
N THR A 21 23.14 8.99 -5.62
CA THR A 21 22.76 9.90 -6.72
C THR A 21 23.48 9.74 -8.06
N GLU A 22 24.17 8.62 -8.31
CA GLU A 22 24.80 8.35 -9.61
C GLU A 22 23.82 8.43 -10.80
N ALA A 23 22.59 7.95 -10.59
CA ALA A 23 21.53 8.03 -11.59
C ALA A 23 21.06 9.47 -11.89
N GLY A 24 21.37 10.45 -11.03
CA GLY A 24 20.88 11.82 -11.12
C GLY A 24 19.46 12.00 -10.57
N TRP A 25 19.18 13.19 -10.02
CA TRP A 25 17.91 13.51 -9.36
C TRP A 25 16.68 13.29 -10.22
N TRP A 26 16.77 13.60 -11.52
CA TRP A 26 15.65 13.42 -12.44
C TRP A 26 15.24 11.96 -12.56
N ASN A 27 16.21 11.06 -12.74
CA ASN A 27 15.95 9.63 -12.86
C ASN A 27 15.42 9.05 -11.54
N ILE A 28 15.90 9.54 -10.39
CA ILE A 28 15.38 9.14 -9.07
C ILE A 28 13.91 9.51 -8.92
N ILE A 29 13.53 10.74 -9.29
CA ILE A 29 12.13 11.20 -9.23
C ILE A 29 11.27 10.43 -10.24
N GLN A 30 11.82 10.09 -11.40
CA GLN A 30 11.10 9.31 -12.39
C GLN A 30 10.86 7.87 -11.92
N ALA A 31 11.87 7.24 -11.29
CA ALA A 31 11.77 5.90 -10.72
C ALA A 31 10.87 5.84 -9.48
N SER A 32 10.77 6.90 -8.68
CA SER A 32 9.89 6.92 -7.51
C SER A 32 8.41 6.74 -7.86
N LYS A 33 8.02 7.05 -9.11
CA LYS A 33 6.66 6.80 -9.61
C LYS A 33 6.25 5.32 -9.57
N GLU A 34 7.22 4.41 -9.70
CA GLU A 34 6.99 2.97 -9.63
C GLU A 34 6.69 2.50 -8.20
N THR A 35 7.01 3.31 -7.18
CA THR A 35 6.76 2.98 -5.77
C THR A 35 5.31 3.25 -5.33
N ILE A 36 4.51 3.94 -6.16
CA ILE A 36 3.12 4.30 -5.84
C ILE A 36 2.24 3.08 -5.61
N THR A 37 2.49 1.98 -6.33
CA THR A 37 1.77 0.71 -6.16
C THR A 37 1.92 0.16 -4.74
N ALA A 38 3.08 0.36 -4.10
CA ALA A 38 3.28 -0.03 -2.70
C ALA A 38 2.45 0.82 -1.73
N MET A 39 2.12 2.06 -2.09
CA MET A 39 1.33 2.99 -1.26
C MET A 39 -0.19 2.85 -1.45
N TYR A 40 -0.66 1.84 -2.18
CA TYR A 40 -2.08 1.57 -2.33
C TYR A 40 -2.78 1.31 -0.99
N GLY A 41 -4.05 1.71 -0.89
CA GLY A 41 -4.88 1.55 0.30
C GLY A 41 -5.31 2.87 0.91
N PHE A 42 -4.73 3.99 0.48
CA PHE A 42 -5.17 5.32 0.87
C PHE A 42 -6.62 5.61 0.40
N GLU A 43 -7.06 5.02 -0.69
CA GLU A 43 -8.42 5.17 -1.24
C GLU A 43 -9.49 4.61 -0.30
N ILE A 44 -9.16 3.62 0.54
CA ILE A 44 -10.06 3.04 1.54
C ILE A 44 -10.50 4.13 2.55
N ILE A 45 -9.67 5.16 2.75
CA ILE A 45 -10.00 6.32 3.59
C ILE A 45 -11.29 6.97 3.12
N LEU A 46 -11.55 7.08 1.81
CA LEU A 46 -12.77 7.72 1.29
C LEU A 46 -14.05 7.01 1.77
N ILE A 47 -13.98 5.69 1.97
CA ILE A 47 -15.10 4.87 2.44
C ILE A 47 -15.14 4.82 3.98
N ALA A 48 -13.98 4.76 4.62
CA ALA A 48 -13.86 4.66 6.07
C ALA A 48 -14.11 5.99 6.80
N PHE A 49 -13.70 7.12 6.21
CA PHE A 49 -13.75 8.45 6.82
C PHE A 49 -15.14 8.85 7.38
N PRO A 50 -16.27 8.64 6.67
CA PRO A 50 -17.60 8.92 7.21
C PRO A 50 -18.07 7.93 8.27
N LYS A 51 -17.48 6.72 8.34
CA LYS A 51 -17.89 5.63 9.25
C LYS A 51 -17.17 5.65 10.60
N VAL A 52 -16.04 6.36 10.69
CA VAL A 52 -15.24 6.45 11.92
C VAL A 52 -15.76 7.59 12.80
N ASN A 53 -15.76 7.40 14.12
CA ASN A 53 -16.10 8.44 15.09
C ASN A 53 -14.89 9.37 15.36
N GLY A 54 -15.16 10.65 15.66
CA GLY A 54 -14.14 11.62 16.03
C GLY A 54 -14.19 12.90 15.19
N SER A 55 -13.46 13.93 15.65
CA SER A 55 -13.35 15.19 14.91
C SER A 55 -12.58 14.99 13.61
N SER A 56 -12.88 15.79 12.58
CA SER A 56 -12.18 15.69 11.30
C SER A 56 -10.67 15.90 11.43
N VAL A 57 -10.24 16.77 12.35
CA VAL A 57 -8.81 16.96 12.67
C VAL A 57 -8.19 15.69 13.25
N ALA A 58 -8.87 15.03 14.19
CA ALA A 58 -8.37 13.79 14.79
C ALA A 58 -8.26 12.66 13.75
N LYS A 59 -9.26 12.53 12.86
CA LYS A 59 -9.24 11.57 11.75
C LYS A 59 -8.06 11.81 10.81
N LEU A 60 -7.88 13.05 10.36
CA LEU A 60 -6.77 13.41 9.47
C LEU A 60 -5.41 13.19 10.14
N LYS A 61 -5.28 13.54 11.43
CA LYS A 61 -4.06 13.26 12.19
C LYS A 61 -3.75 11.77 12.24
N ALA A 62 -4.75 10.92 12.52
CA ALA A 62 -4.58 9.47 12.55
C ALA A 62 -4.14 8.92 11.18
N ILE A 63 -4.77 9.40 10.09
CA ILE A 63 -4.41 9.06 8.71
C ILE A 63 -2.96 9.45 8.39
N SER A 64 -2.54 10.67 8.74
CA SER A 64 -1.18 11.14 8.49
C SER A 64 -0.14 10.35 9.27
N ILE A 65 -0.41 10.03 10.53
CA ILE A 65 0.49 9.20 11.35
C ILE A 65 0.60 7.79 10.77
N ALA A 66 -0.52 7.19 10.36
CA ALA A 66 -0.53 5.86 9.74
C ALA A 66 0.31 5.84 8.45
N ASN A 67 0.11 6.82 7.55
CA ASN A 67 0.89 6.91 6.32
C ASN A 67 2.38 7.14 6.60
N GLY A 68 2.72 8.07 7.51
CA GLY A 68 4.12 8.32 7.88
C GLY A 68 4.81 7.08 8.45
N PHE A 69 4.11 6.29 9.26
CA PHE A 69 4.62 5.02 9.76
C PHE A 69 4.88 4.02 8.63
N VAL A 70 3.95 3.85 7.68
CA VAL A 70 4.11 2.94 6.54
C VAL A 70 5.27 3.38 5.65
N THR A 71 5.38 4.67 5.33
CA THR A 71 6.50 5.21 4.55
C THR A 71 7.85 4.98 5.23
N LEU A 72 7.93 5.18 6.56
CA LEU A 72 9.15 4.90 7.32
C LEU A 72 9.48 3.40 7.30
N PHE A 73 8.49 2.54 7.48
CA PHE A 73 8.65 1.10 7.44
C PHE A 73 9.15 0.59 6.07
N TYR A 74 8.64 1.13 4.97
CA TYR A 74 9.10 0.78 3.63
C TYR A 74 10.50 1.33 3.34
N THR A 75 10.76 2.58 3.70
CA THR A 75 12.12 3.16 3.60
C THR A 75 13.12 2.30 4.34
N PHE A 76 12.81 1.90 5.58
CA PHE A 76 13.63 0.99 6.37
C PHE A 76 13.87 -0.34 5.65
N THR A 77 12.81 -0.94 5.09
CA THR A 77 12.90 -2.23 4.40
C THR A 77 13.78 -2.17 3.14
N VAL A 78 13.59 -1.14 2.30
CA VAL A 78 14.41 -0.91 1.10
C VAL A 78 15.86 -0.66 1.48
N TRP A 79 16.08 0.17 2.50
CA TRP A 79 17.41 0.49 2.98
C TRP A 79 18.17 -0.75 3.45
N ILE A 80 17.52 -1.64 4.23
CA ILE A 80 18.11 -2.92 4.64
C ILE A 80 18.45 -3.79 3.42
N CYS A 81 17.58 -3.87 2.41
CA CYS A 81 17.86 -4.67 1.22
C CYS A 81 19.08 -4.12 0.45
N PHE A 82 19.22 -2.80 0.36
CA PHE A 82 20.30 -2.13 -0.38
C PHE A 82 21.67 -2.29 0.30
N ILE A 83 21.71 -2.35 1.63
CA ILE A 83 22.99 -2.57 2.35
C ILE A 83 23.35 -4.06 2.46
N VAL A 84 22.42 -4.99 2.25
CA VAL A 84 22.72 -6.44 2.32
C VAL A 84 23.04 -7.03 0.95
N PHE A 85 22.32 -6.63 -0.10
CA PHE A 85 22.57 -7.12 -1.45
C PHE A 85 23.45 -6.15 -2.23
N SER A 86 24.42 -6.68 -2.97
CA SER A 86 25.22 -5.84 -3.86
C SER A 86 24.36 -5.27 -5.00
N PRO A 87 24.75 -4.13 -5.61
CA PRO A 87 23.97 -3.50 -6.68
C PRO A 87 23.65 -4.44 -7.86
N LYS A 88 24.57 -5.35 -8.20
CA LYS A 88 24.36 -6.34 -9.26
C LYS A 88 23.45 -7.50 -8.84
N GLN A 89 23.40 -7.83 -7.55
CA GLN A 89 22.55 -8.90 -7.04
C GLN A 89 21.09 -8.43 -6.93
N ILE A 90 20.85 -7.21 -6.45
CA ILE A 90 19.50 -6.74 -6.19
C ILE A 90 18.65 -6.62 -7.47
N GLU A 91 19.27 -6.33 -8.62
CA GLU A 91 18.62 -6.31 -9.93
C GLU A 91 18.11 -7.70 -10.37
N LEU A 92 18.74 -8.77 -9.88
CA LEU A 92 18.40 -10.15 -10.25
C LEU A 92 17.43 -10.81 -9.27
N ILE A 93 17.12 -10.15 -8.15
CA ILE A 93 16.28 -10.71 -7.09
C ILE A 93 14.87 -10.11 -7.20
N PRO A 94 13.87 -10.89 -7.65
CA PRO A 94 12.51 -10.39 -7.82
C PRO A 94 11.84 -10.07 -6.48
N GLU A 95 12.18 -10.81 -5.40
CA GLU A 95 11.58 -10.66 -4.08
C GLU A 95 12.66 -10.45 -2.99
N PRO A 96 13.23 -9.22 -2.88
CA PRO A 96 14.41 -8.97 -2.05
C PRO A 96 14.22 -9.32 -0.58
N VAL A 97 13.06 -9.00 -0.01
CA VAL A 97 12.78 -9.23 1.42
C VAL A 97 12.67 -10.73 1.72
N ALA A 98 11.98 -11.49 0.87
CA ALA A 98 11.87 -12.94 1.04
C ALA A 98 13.24 -13.61 0.91
N TYR A 99 14.04 -13.18 -0.09
CA TYR A 99 15.38 -13.70 -0.29
C TYR A 99 16.34 -13.34 0.85
N LEU A 100 16.23 -12.12 1.40
CA LEU A 100 17.00 -11.67 2.55
C LEU A 100 16.80 -12.63 3.72
N LEU A 101 15.53 -12.88 4.06
CA LEU A 101 15.18 -13.72 5.20
C LEU A 101 15.56 -15.19 4.98
N ARG A 102 15.44 -15.69 3.73
CA ARG A 102 15.93 -17.01 3.37
C ARG A 102 17.46 -17.13 3.49
N SER A 103 18.19 -16.04 3.27
CA SER A 103 19.65 -16.04 3.37
C SER A 103 20.17 -16.03 4.81
N LEU A 104 19.35 -15.58 5.77
CA LEU A 104 19.71 -15.50 7.19
C LEU A 104 19.61 -16.88 7.86
N HIS A 105 20.76 -17.39 8.30
CA HIS A 105 20.88 -18.62 9.07
C HIS A 105 21.05 -18.24 10.54
N ILE A 106 19.97 -18.35 11.33
CA ILE A 106 19.98 -17.94 12.75
C ILE A 106 20.08 -19.22 13.60
N GLY A 107 21.27 -19.81 13.67
CA GLY A 107 21.53 -20.97 14.52
C GLY A 107 20.50 -22.11 14.35
N ILE A 108 19.63 -22.31 15.37
CA ILE A 108 18.63 -23.39 15.45
C ILE A 108 17.55 -23.31 14.34
N ILE A 109 17.35 -22.16 13.70
CA ILE A 109 16.38 -21.96 12.63
C ILE A 109 17.12 -21.71 11.31
N ASP A 110 17.26 -22.76 10.50
CA ASP A 110 17.87 -22.73 9.15
C ASP A 110 16.97 -22.07 8.08
N ARG A 111 15.73 -21.72 8.45
CA ARG A 111 14.68 -21.22 7.54
C ARG A 111 13.87 -20.11 8.20
N THR A 112 14.47 -18.93 8.33
CA THR A 112 13.81 -17.73 8.89
C THR A 112 12.61 -17.28 8.03
N ASP A 113 12.60 -17.63 6.75
CA ASP A 113 11.48 -17.42 5.83
C ASP A 113 10.20 -18.13 6.30
N LEU A 114 10.29 -19.30 6.94
CA LEU A 114 9.12 -20.03 7.47
C LEU A 114 8.40 -19.27 8.59
N LEU A 115 9.09 -18.40 9.33
CA LEU A 115 8.45 -17.53 10.33
C LEU A 115 7.87 -16.27 9.69
N PHE A 116 8.51 -15.77 8.64
CA PHE A 116 8.10 -14.54 7.98
C PHE A 116 6.83 -14.71 7.16
N ILE A 117 6.75 -15.77 6.35
CA ILE A 117 5.63 -15.98 5.42
C ILE A 117 4.28 -15.98 6.15
N PRO A 118 4.07 -16.71 7.27
CA PRO A 118 2.78 -16.68 7.99
C PRO A 118 2.44 -15.29 8.56
N ILE A 119 3.43 -14.58 9.11
CA ILE A 119 3.23 -13.23 9.67
C ILE A 119 2.83 -12.25 8.56
N TRP A 120 3.51 -12.33 7.42
CA TRP A 120 3.22 -11.50 6.25
C TRP A 120 1.85 -11.85 5.64
N MET A 121 1.49 -13.13 5.60
CA MET A 121 0.18 -13.60 5.11
C MET A 121 -0.99 -12.98 5.89
N ILE A 122 -0.85 -12.74 7.20
CA ILE A 122 -1.89 -12.04 7.98
C ILE A 122 -2.12 -10.63 7.40
N THR A 123 -1.04 -9.91 7.05
CA THR A 123 -1.14 -8.58 6.42
C THR A 123 -1.78 -8.66 5.04
N VAL A 124 -1.40 -9.65 4.22
CA VAL A 124 -2.01 -9.86 2.90
C VAL A 124 -3.52 -10.12 3.00
N VAL A 125 -3.93 -11.03 3.89
CA VAL A 125 -5.35 -11.36 4.10
C VAL A 125 -6.12 -10.15 4.62
N ALA A 126 -5.55 -9.38 5.55
CA ALA A 126 -6.18 -8.17 6.07
C ALA A 126 -6.39 -7.11 4.96
N SER A 127 -5.41 -6.93 4.07
CA SER A 127 -5.53 -6.04 2.91
C SER A 127 -6.63 -6.51 1.97
N ILE A 128 -6.62 -7.78 1.58
CA ILE A 128 -7.67 -8.37 0.71
C ILE A 128 -9.04 -8.17 1.34
N ALA A 129 -9.21 -8.51 2.62
CA ALA A 129 -10.48 -8.35 3.33
C ALA A 129 -10.95 -6.88 3.36
N SER A 130 -10.02 -5.94 3.55
CA SER A 130 -10.32 -4.50 3.56
C SER A 130 -10.82 -4.01 2.20
N TYR A 131 -10.15 -4.40 1.11
CA TYR A 131 -10.59 -4.10 -0.26
C TYR A 131 -11.92 -4.75 -0.60
N TYR A 132 -12.11 -6.01 -0.19
CA TYR A 132 -13.35 -6.73 -0.43
C TYR A 132 -14.55 -6.09 0.27
N CYS A 133 -14.34 -5.65 1.51
CA CYS A 133 -15.32 -4.89 2.27
C CYS A 133 -15.63 -3.55 1.60
N ALA A 134 -14.60 -2.79 1.24
CA ALA A 134 -14.72 -1.52 0.53
C ALA A 134 -15.52 -1.67 -0.79
N ALA A 135 -15.17 -2.65 -1.61
CA ALA A 135 -15.86 -2.96 -2.87
C ALA A 135 -17.33 -3.36 -2.63
N SER A 136 -17.60 -4.18 -1.61
CA SER A 136 -18.96 -4.61 -1.26
C SER A 136 -19.83 -3.43 -0.82
N ILE A 137 -19.26 -2.48 -0.07
CA ILE A 137 -19.95 -1.24 0.31
C ILE A 137 -20.24 -0.38 -0.94
N GLY A 138 -19.26 -0.23 -1.83
CA GLY A 138 -19.40 0.54 -3.07
C GLY A 138 -20.49 -0.02 -3.99
N ILE A 139 -20.43 -1.31 -4.31
CA ILE A 139 -21.43 -2.01 -5.14
C ILE A 139 -22.80 -1.98 -4.47
N GLY A 140 -22.87 -2.21 -3.16
CA GLY A 140 -24.12 -2.11 -2.40
C GLY A 140 -24.78 -0.74 -2.54
N HIS A 141 -23.99 0.34 -2.57
CA HIS A 141 -24.50 1.69 -2.77
C HIS A 141 -24.93 1.94 -4.23
N ILE A 142 -24.13 1.52 -5.22
CA ILE A 142 -24.41 1.75 -6.65
C ILE A 142 -25.71 1.06 -7.09
N PHE A 143 -25.89 -0.19 -6.67
CA PHE A 143 -27.05 -0.99 -7.04
C PHE A 143 -28.19 -0.93 -6.00
N ASN A 144 -28.06 -0.04 -5.01
CA ASN A 144 -29.04 0.18 -3.94
C ASN A 144 -29.49 -1.12 -3.22
N LEU A 145 -28.56 -2.06 -3.05
CA LEU A 145 -28.79 -3.25 -2.24
C LEU A 145 -28.72 -2.80 -0.78
N GLY A 146 -29.87 -2.59 -0.13
CA GLY A 146 -29.96 -2.08 1.25
C GLY A 146 -29.12 -2.82 2.32
N ASN A 147 -28.39 -3.89 1.98
CA ASN A 147 -27.35 -4.47 2.82
C ASN A 147 -26.09 -4.84 1.99
N HIS A 148 -24.95 -4.28 2.36
CA HIS A 148 -23.62 -4.61 1.80
C HIS A 148 -23.30 -6.11 1.79
N LYS A 149 -23.85 -6.91 2.71
CA LYS A 149 -23.66 -8.38 2.73
C LYS A 149 -24.15 -9.07 1.45
N LYS A 150 -25.14 -8.50 0.77
CA LYS A 150 -25.65 -9.03 -0.51
C LYS A 150 -24.72 -8.73 -1.69
N ALA A 151 -23.87 -7.72 -1.57
CA ALA A 151 -22.89 -7.35 -2.59
C ALA A 151 -21.59 -8.17 -2.49
N VAL A 152 -21.31 -8.79 -1.33
CA VAL A 152 -20.13 -9.64 -1.09
C VAL A 152 -19.98 -10.77 -2.14
N PRO A 153 -21.00 -11.60 -2.44
CA PRO A 153 -20.84 -12.65 -3.46
C PRO A 153 -20.62 -12.07 -4.87
N ILE A 154 -21.17 -10.89 -5.18
CA ILE A 154 -20.98 -10.22 -6.46
C ILE A 154 -19.52 -9.81 -6.62
N VAL A 155 -18.93 -9.17 -5.60
CA VAL A 155 -17.50 -8.84 -5.57
C VAL A 155 -16.66 -10.09 -5.78
N GLY A 156 -17.03 -11.20 -5.16
CA GLY A 156 -16.32 -12.47 -5.31
C GLY A 156 -16.35 -13.07 -6.69
N ILE A 157 -17.51 -13.08 -7.33
CA ILE A 157 -17.65 -13.55 -8.71
C ILE A 157 -16.81 -12.69 -9.64
N ILE A 158 -16.82 -11.36 -9.47
CA ILE A 158 -16.01 -10.45 -10.29
C ILE A 158 -14.52 -10.70 -10.06
N ALA A 159 -14.07 -10.74 -8.80
CA ALA A 159 -12.67 -10.97 -8.46
C ALA A 159 -12.17 -12.34 -8.96
N PHE A 160 -12.97 -13.39 -8.81
CA PHE A 160 -12.66 -14.72 -9.31
C PHE A 160 -12.59 -14.74 -10.84
N SER A 161 -13.55 -14.10 -11.52
CA SER A 161 -13.55 -14.01 -12.98
C SER A 161 -12.30 -13.32 -13.50
N VAL A 162 -11.89 -12.20 -12.88
CA VAL A 162 -10.65 -11.50 -13.25
C VAL A 162 -9.44 -12.40 -13.00
N ALA A 163 -9.39 -13.12 -11.87
CA ALA A 163 -8.28 -14.01 -11.56
C ALA A 163 -8.11 -15.16 -12.57
N LEU A 164 -9.19 -15.63 -13.20
CA LEU A 164 -9.13 -16.66 -14.25
C LEU A 164 -8.47 -16.18 -15.55
N PHE A 165 -8.34 -14.86 -15.76
CA PHE A 165 -7.69 -14.28 -16.94
C PHE A 165 -6.21 -13.93 -16.68
N ILE A 166 -5.66 -14.29 -15.52
CA ILE A 166 -4.28 -14.00 -15.13
C ILE A 166 -3.54 -15.31 -14.92
N ASP A 167 -2.83 -15.76 -15.95
CA ASP A 167 -2.01 -16.97 -15.88
C ASP A 167 -0.51 -16.64 -15.98
N THR A 168 -0.16 -15.47 -16.53
CA THR A 168 1.23 -15.08 -16.77
C THR A 168 1.65 -13.81 -16.02
N PRO A 169 2.96 -13.65 -15.70
CA PRO A 169 3.47 -12.40 -15.13
C PRO A 169 3.24 -11.17 -16.02
N GLU A 170 3.19 -11.36 -17.34
CA GLU A 170 2.93 -10.27 -18.28
C GLU A 170 1.49 -9.75 -18.18
N GLU A 171 0.50 -10.65 -18.11
CA GLU A 171 -0.92 -10.29 -17.90
C GLU A 171 -1.12 -9.57 -16.56
N LEU A 172 -0.45 -10.05 -15.51
CA LEU A 172 -0.45 -9.38 -14.21
C LEU A 172 0.09 -7.94 -14.31
N LYS A 173 1.17 -7.74 -15.09
CA LYS A 173 1.76 -6.41 -15.31
C LYS A 173 0.81 -5.47 -16.07
N VAL A 174 0.02 -5.99 -17.02
CA VAL A 174 -1.01 -5.20 -17.73
C VAL A 174 -2.07 -4.69 -16.75
N ILE A 175 -2.55 -5.54 -15.86
CA ILE A 175 -3.55 -5.17 -14.84
C ILE A 175 -2.96 -4.19 -13.82
N ALA A 176 -1.71 -4.41 -13.38
CA ALA A 176 -1.01 -3.49 -12.49
C ALA A 176 -0.89 -2.10 -13.13
N THR A 177 -0.44 -2.02 -14.39
CA THR A 177 -0.28 -0.76 -15.12
C THR A 177 -1.62 -0.05 -15.33
N PHE A 178 -2.69 -0.80 -15.60
CA PHE A 178 -4.04 -0.26 -15.68
C PHE A 178 -4.46 0.34 -14.33
N THR A 179 -4.25 -0.39 -13.24
CA THR A 179 -4.59 0.05 -11.88
C THR A 179 -3.80 1.31 -11.50
N ASP A 180 -2.51 1.39 -11.83
CA ASP A 180 -1.67 2.57 -11.60
C ASP A 180 -2.27 3.82 -12.25
N LYS A 181 -2.66 3.73 -13.53
CA LYS A 181 -3.31 4.85 -14.24
C LYS A 181 -4.61 5.29 -13.54
N PHE A 182 -5.43 4.34 -13.09
CA PHE A 182 -6.65 4.66 -12.33
C PHE A 182 -6.33 5.34 -11.00
N THR A 183 -5.32 4.85 -10.28
CA THR A 183 -4.88 5.44 -9.01
C THR A 183 -4.40 6.88 -9.21
N TYR A 184 -3.64 7.18 -10.26
CA TYR A 184 -3.24 8.57 -10.58
C TYR A 184 -4.44 9.49 -10.79
N ILE A 185 -5.49 9.01 -11.45
CA ILE A 185 -6.75 9.76 -11.61
C ILE A 185 -7.37 10.01 -10.24
N PHE A 186 -7.44 9.01 -9.36
CA PHE A 186 -7.97 9.18 -8.01
C PHE A 186 -7.15 10.13 -7.14
N ILE A 187 -5.82 10.12 -7.23
CA ILE A 187 -4.95 11.00 -6.44
C ILE A 187 -5.04 12.45 -6.91
N VAL A 188 -5.09 12.69 -8.22
CA VAL A 188 -5.01 14.05 -8.78
C VAL A 188 -6.40 14.62 -9.03
N VAL A 189 -7.26 13.90 -9.76
CA VAL A 189 -8.54 14.43 -10.23
C VAL A 189 -9.54 14.55 -9.10
N LEU A 190 -9.62 13.57 -8.20
CA LEU A 190 -10.66 13.55 -7.16
C LEU A 190 -10.49 14.70 -6.13
N PRO A 191 -9.29 14.99 -5.61
CA PRO A 191 -9.08 16.18 -4.76
C PRO A 191 -9.33 17.49 -5.51
N LEU A 192 -8.94 17.60 -6.79
CA LEU A 192 -9.21 18.79 -7.60
C LEU A 192 -10.71 19.01 -7.80
N LEU A 193 -11.47 17.95 -8.10
CA LEU A 193 -12.93 18.02 -8.21
C LEU A 193 -13.58 18.45 -6.89
N PHE A 194 -13.15 17.89 -5.75
CA PHE A 194 -13.65 18.30 -4.45
C PHE A 194 -13.27 19.74 -4.10
N LEU A 195 -12.08 20.19 -4.47
CA LEU A 195 -11.64 21.57 -4.28
C LEU A 195 -12.51 22.53 -5.11
N LEU A 196 -12.68 22.25 -6.41
CA LEU A 196 -13.53 23.04 -7.29
C LEU A 196 -14.97 23.09 -6.78
N TYR A 197 -15.53 21.94 -6.37
CA TYR A 197 -16.85 21.86 -5.78
C TYR A 197 -16.97 22.71 -4.51
N SER A 198 -15.98 22.67 -3.61
CA SER A 198 -15.95 23.45 -2.37
C SER A 198 -15.91 24.96 -2.66
N VAL A 199 -15.11 25.38 -3.64
CA VAL A 199 -14.99 26.79 -4.06
C VAL A 199 -16.32 27.29 -4.65
N ILE A 200 -16.94 26.51 -5.55
CA ILE A 200 -18.21 26.87 -6.20
C ILE A 200 -19.34 26.97 -5.18
N ARG A 201 -19.41 26.06 -4.19
CA ARG A 201 -20.48 26.08 -3.18
C ARG A 201 -20.28 27.09 -2.06
N ASN A 202 -19.16 27.84 -2.05
CA ASN A 202 -18.82 28.85 -1.04
C ASN A 202 -19.07 28.37 0.41
N LYS A 203 -18.98 27.05 0.64
CA LYS A 203 -19.01 26.47 1.98
C LYS A 203 -17.65 26.79 2.59
N LYS A 204 -17.53 27.98 3.19
CA LYS A 204 -16.53 28.21 4.25
C LYS A 204 -16.72 27.04 5.20
N GLY A 205 -15.69 26.18 5.31
CA GLY A 205 -15.75 24.91 6.04
C GLY A 205 -16.54 25.11 7.32
N GLU A 206 -17.62 24.36 7.47
CA GLU A 206 -18.54 24.45 8.62
C GLU A 206 -17.67 24.58 9.87
N GLN A 207 -17.76 25.73 10.56
CA GLN A 207 -17.11 25.86 11.84
C GLN A 207 -17.68 24.75 12.71
N TYR A 208 -16.81 23.80 13.07
CA TYR A 208 -17.13 22.62 13.85
C TYR A 208 -17.58 23.06 15.24
N VAL A 209 -18.85 23.43 15.37
CA VAL A 209 -19.49 23.70 16.65
C VAL A 209 -19.56 22.35 17.39
N GLN A 210 -18.72 22.25 18.41
CA GLN A 210 -18.76 21.24 19.46
C GLN A 210 -20.19 21.13 19.99
N LYS A 211 -20.96 20.14 19.51
CA LYS A 211 -22.23 19.78 20.13
C LYS A 211 -21.93 18.93 21.35
N LYS A 212 -21.74 19.62 22.48
CA LYS A 212 -21.66 19.05 23.82
C LYS A 212 -23.03 18.42 24.13
N SER A 213 -23.05 17.12 24.39
CA SER A 213 -24.09 16.43 25.17
C SER A 213 -23.42 15.35 25.99
#